data_AF-A0A2N1UPX6-F1
#
_entry.id   AF-A0A2N1UPX6-F1
#
_cell.length_a   1.000
_cell.length_b   1.000
_cell.length_c   1.000
_cell.angle_alpha   90.00
_cell.angle_beta   90.00
_cell.angle_gamma   90.00
#
_symmetry.space_group_name_H-M   'P 1'
#
loop_
_entity.id
_entity.type
_entity.pdbx_description
1 polymer ?
#
loop_
_entity_poly.entity_id
_entity_poly.type
_entity_poly.pdbx_seq_one_letter_code
_entity_poly.pdbx_strand_id
1 'polypeptide(L)'
;ENTNVFSDLSCYTKAEEIDFIADAYMKDGRIRSRVMFGSDFDVMYFLSPGEITLQSYYLLFLERLGAKTLQTMCATVPRKFLFG
;
A
#
# COMPACT_ATOMS: atom_id res chain seq x y z
N GLU A 1 8.00 -14.75 17.16
CA GLU A 1 7.77 -13.75 16.10
C GLU A 1 6.71 -12.76 16.58
N ASN A 2 6.83 -11.45 16.33
CA ASN A 2 5.91 -10.44 16.88
C ASN A 2 4.66 -10.33 16.00
N THR A 3 3.49 -10.63 16.56
CA THR A 3 2.21 -10.62 15.84
C THR A 3 1.52 -9.26 15.82
N ASN A 4 2.12 -8.20 16.33
CA ASN A 4 1.51 -6.86 16.41
C ASN A 4 2.22 -5.82 15.54
N VAL A 5 2.95 -6.27 14.52
CA VAL A 5 3.61 -5.39 13.55
C VAL A 5 2.72 -5.22 12.32
N PHE A 6 2.51 -3.97 11.94
CA PHE A 6 1.84 -3.52 10.72
C PHE A 6 2.79 -2.57 9.97
N SER A 7 2.63 -2.49 8.66
CA SER A 7 3.40 -1.58 7.81
C SER A 7 2.47 -1.00 6.77
N ASP A 8 2.68 0.23 6.36
CA ASP A 8 2.17 0.76 5.11
C ASP A 8 3.28 0.81 4.05
N LEU A 9 2.86 1.10 2.83
CA LEU A 9 3.76 1.34 1.70
C LEU A 9 3.98 2.84 1.57
N SER A 10 5.23 3.28 1.52
CA SER A 10 5.57 4.71 1.45
C SER A 10 5.22 5.32 0.09
N CYS A 11 5.11 6.64 0.01
CA CYS A 11 4.98 7.38 -1.26
C CYS A 11 6.10 7.12 -2.28
N TYR A 12 7.25 6.58 -1.86
CA TYR A 12 8.38 6.26 -2.73
C TYR A 12 8.32 4.86 -3.34
N THR A 13 7.28 4.08 -3.05
CA THR A 13 7.16 2.71 -3.56
C THR A 13 7.04 2.75 -5.09
N LYS A 14 8.06 2.20 -5.76
CA LYS A 14 8.20 2.18 -7.21
C LYS A 14 7.45 1.01 -7.83
N ALA A 15 7.20 1.09 -9.13
CA ALA A 15 6.47 0.06 -9.87
C ALA A 15 7.06 -1.35 -9.70
N GLU A 16 8.39 -1.49 -9.72
CA GLU A 16 9.03 -2.80 -9.56
C GLU A 16 8.86 -3.37 -8.13
N GLU A 17 8.77 -2.49 -7.14
CA GLU A 17 8.54 -2.87 -5.74
C GLU A 17 7.09 -3.29 -5.51
N ILE A 18 6.14 -2.70 -6.23
CA ILE A 18 4.73 -3.12 -6.20
C ILE A 18 4.59 -4.55 -6.72
N ASP A 19 5.31 -4.92 -7.77
CA ASP A 19 5.30 -6.29 -8.30
C ASP A 19 5.82 -7.29 -7.27
N PHE A 20 6.89 -6.95 -6.54
CA PHE A 20 7.38 -7.76 -5.43
C PHE A 20 6.34 -7.92 -4.32
N ILE A 21 5.64 -6.84 -3.98
CA ILE A 21 4.57 -6.86 -2.97
C ILE A 21 3.40 -7.70 -3.43
N ALA A 22 3.00 -7.63 -4.71
CA ALA A 22 1.94 -8.45 -5.27
C ALA A 22 2.25 -9.95 -5.09
N ASP A 23 3.48 -10.34 -5.41
CA ASP A 23 4.00 -11.69 -5.27
C ASP A 23 4.03 -12.15 -3.80
N ALA A 24 4.54 -11.29 -2.91
CA ALA A 24 4.58 -11.55 -1.47
C ALA A 24 3.17 -11.65 -0.87
N TYR A 25 2.24 -10.81 -1.32
CA TYR A 25 0.84 -10.82 -0.90
C TYR A 25 0.17 -12.15 -1.23
N MET A 26 0.50 -12.79 -2.36
CA MET A 26 -0.04 -14.11 -2.71
C MET A 26 0.57 -15.24 -1.86
N LYS A 27 1.86 -15.13 -1.50
CA LYS A 27 2.62 -16.19 -0.83
C LYS A 27 2.54 -16.15 0.70
N ASP A 28 2.38 -14.97 1.31
CA ASP A 28 2.43 -14.79 2.76
C ASP A 28 1.14 -14.15 3.33
N GLY A 29 0.44 -14.92 4.18
CA GLY A 29 -0.77 -14.44 4.86
C GLY A 29 -0.54 -13.30 5.86
N ARG A 30 0.69 -13.13 6.34
CA ARG A 30 1.07 -12.00 7.21
C ARG A 30 1.04 -10.71 6.42
N ILE A 31 1.61 -10.69 5.21
CA ILE A 31 1.56 -9.52 4.32
C ILE A 31 0.11 -9.12 4.05
N ARG A 32 -0.74 -10.10 3.70
CA ARG A 32 -2.18 -9.85 3.46
C ARG A 32 -2.94 -9.22 4.61
N SER A 33 -2.54 -9.52 5.84
CA SER A 33 -3.27 -9.11 7.03
C SER A 33 -2.68 -7.89 7.74
N ARG A 34 -1.56 -7.34 7.23
CA ARG A 34 -0.73 -6.35 7.94
C ARG A 34 -0.17 -5.22 7.09
N VAL A 35 -0.13 -5.38 5.77
CA VAL A 35 0.36 -4.33 4.87
C VAL A 35 -0.78 -3.43 4.41
N MET A 36 -0.60 -2.12 4.55
CA MET A 36 -1.54 -1.07 4.21
C MET A 36 -1.06 -0.28 3.00
N PHE A 37 -1.99 0.39 2.33
CA PHE A 37 -1.63 1.40 1.33
C PHE A 37 -1.35 2.71 2.05
N GLY A 38 -0.16 3.26 1.85
CA GLY A 38 0.25 4.59 2.30
C GLY A 38 0.57 5.45 1.08
N SER A 39 0.24 6.73 1.17
CA SER A 39 0.51 7.68 0.09
C SER A 39 1.40 8.84 0.50
N ASP A 40 1.61 9.04 1.80
CA ASP A 40 2.28 10.20 2.39
C ASP A 40 2.04 11.48 1.57
N PHE A 41 0.76 11.79 1.33
CA PHE A 41 0.36 12.72 0.28
C PHE A 41 1.09 14.06 0.37
N ASP A 42 1.27 14.59 1.57
CA ASP A 42 1.99 15.85 1.80
C ASP A 42 3.45 15.76 1.30
N VAL A 43 4.14 14.66 1.59
CA VAL A 43 5.52 14.42 1.14
C VAL A 43 5.57 14.35 -0.40
N MET A 44 4.67 13.59 -1.00
CA MET A 44 4.55 13.47 -2.45
C MET A 44 4.25 14.83 -3.11
N TYR A 45 3.34 15.62 -2.52
CA TYR A 45 2.94 16.93 -3.00
C TYR A 45 4.11 17.94 -2.95
N PHE A 46 4.88 17.96 -1.87
CA PHE A 46 5.97 18.93 -1.70
C PHE A 46 7.24 18.58 -2.48
N LEU A 47 7.53 17.30 -2.73
CA LEU A 47 8.78 16.89 -3.37
C LEU A 47 8.69 16.77 -4.90
N SER A 48 7.50 16.50 -5.44
CA SER A 48 7.28 16.33 -6.88
C SER A 48 6.00 17.05 -7.35
N PRO A 49 5.88 18.37 -7.10
CA PRO A 49 4.64 19.11 -7.37
C PRO A 49 4.26 19.05 -8.86
N GLY A 50 3.12 18.42 -9.15
CA GLY A 50 2.57 18.30 -10.50
C GLY A 50 3.09 17.10 -11.31
N GLU A 51 4.10 16.37 -10.83
CA GLU A 51 4.63 15.17 -11.51
C GLU A 51 3.88 13.90 -11.11
N ILE A 52 3.55 13.76 -9.83
CA ILE A 52 2.81 12.61 -9.30
C ILE A 52 1.60 13.13 -8.54
N THR A 53 0.41 12.71 -8.99
CA THR A 53 -0.85 12.98 -8.29
C THR A 53 -1.24 11.78 -7.43
N LEU A 54 -2.06 12.01 -6.39
CA LEU A 54 -2.65 10.91 -5.62
C LEU A 54 -3.43 9.94 -6.52
N GLN A 55 -4.10 10.48 -7.54
CA GLN A 55 -4.85 9.66 -8.49
C GLN A 55 -3.93 8.77 -9.32
N SER A 56 -2.87 9.31 -9.92
CA SER A 56 -1.92 8.52 -10.72
C SER A 56 -1.19 7.48 -9.87
N TYR A 57 -0.83 7.84 -8.63
CA TYR A 57 -0.23 6.92 -7.66
C TYR A 57 -1.20 5.78 -7.31
N TYR A 58 -2.45 6.10 -6.95
CA TYR A 58 -3.48 5.08 -6.68
C TYR A 58 -3.75 4.17 -7.89
N LEU A 59 -3.82 4.73 -9.10
CA LEU A 59 -4.06 3.96 -10.32
C LEU A 59 -2.93 2.97 -10.62
N LEU A 60 -1.67 3.33 -10.36
CA LEU A 60 -0.53 2.42 -10.49
C LEU A 60 -0.70 1.18 -9.58
N PHE A 61 -1.07 1.40 -8.31
CA PHE A 61 -1.34 0.31 -7.38
C PHE A 61 -2.55 -0.53 -7.80
N LEU A 62 -3.60 0.12 -8.30
CA LEU A 62 -4.82 -0.56 -8.75
C LEU A 62 -4.52 -1.48 -9.93
N GLU A 63 -3.73 -1.02 -10.89
CA GLU A 63 -3.31 -1.79 -12.05
C GLU A 63 -2.52 -3.04 -11.64
N ARG A 64 -1.56 -2.90 -10.73
CA ARG A 64 -0.62 -3.98 -10.37
C ARG A 64 -1.17 -4.96 -9.33
N LEU A 65 -1.93 -4.49 -8.34
CA LEU A 65 -2.45 -5.33 -7.24
C LEU A 65 -3.88 -5.80 -7.47
N GLY A 66 -4.64 -5.10 -8.32
CA GLY A 66 -6.06 -5.30 -8.51
C GLY A 66 -6.92 -4.70 -7.40
N ALA A 67 -8.19 -4.44 -7.73
CA ALA A 67 -9.12 -3.72 -6.86
C ALA A 67 -9.32 -4.37 -5.49
N LYS A 68 -9.42 -5.71 -5.43
CA LYS A 68 -9.68 -6.42 -4.17
C LYS A 68 -8.52 -6.33 -3.18
N THR A 69 -7.29 -6.49 -3.68
CA THR A 69 -6.07 -6.38 -2.87
C THR A 69 -5.91 -4.96 -2.35
N LEU A 70 -6.00 -3.98 -3.25
CA LEU A 70 -5.87 -2.58 -2.87
C LEU A 70 -6.96 -2.14 -1.89
N GLN A 71 -8.22 -2.56 -2.08
CA GLN A 71 -9.30 -2.30 -1.12
C GLN A 71 -8.97 -2.89 0.27
N THR A 72 -8.40 -4.09 0.32
CA THR A 72 -7.99 -4.71 1.58
C THR A 72 -6.92 -3.88 2.29
N MET A 73 -5.93 -3.40 1.54
CA MET A 73 -4.83 -2.57 2.05
C MET A 73 -5.28 -1.15 2.44
N CYS A 74 -6.29 -0.57 1.78
CA CYS A 74 -6.80 0.77 2.09
C CYS A 74 -7.85 0.79 3.21
N ALA A 75 -8.57 -0.31 3.44
CA ALA A 75 -9.74 -0.30 4.35
C ALA A 75 -9.70 -1.40 5.40
N THR A 76 -9.55 -2.66 4.99
CA THR A 76 -9.65 -3.81 5.92
C THR A 76 -8.49 -3.84 6.90
N VAL A 77 -7.25 -3.69 6.42
CA VAL A 77 -6.05 -3.73 7.27
C VAL A 77 -5.99 -2.50 8.19
N PRO A 78 -6.20 -1.25 7.74
CA PRO A 78 -6.24 -0.09 8.62
C PRO A 78 -7.31 -0.18 9.70
N ARG A 79 -8.52 -0.68 9.36
CA ARG A 79 -9.58 -0.89 10.34
C ARG A 79 -9.18 -1.90 11.41
N LYS A 80 -8.50 -2.98 11.03
CA LYS A 80 -7.96 -3.94 11.99
C LYS A 80 -6.87 -3.33 12.85
N PHE A 81 -5.98 -2.51 12.29
CA PHE A 81 -4.94 -1.83 13.06
C PHE A 81 -5.52 -0.86 14.09
N LEU A 82 -6.56 -0.09 13.73
CA LEU A 82 -7.16 0.94 14.59
C LEU A 82 -8.11 0.39 15.66
N PHE A 83 -8.80 -0.73 15.38
CA PHE A 83 -9.92 -1.20 16.21
C PHE A 83 -9.86 -2.69 16.57
N GLY A 84 -8.88 -3.43 16.07
CA GLY A 84 -8.74 -4.88 16.24
C GLY A 84 -7.71 -5.29 17.28
#